data_AF-A0A059SQB7-F1
#
_entry.id   AF-A0A059SQB7-F1
#
_cell.length_a   1.000
_cell.length_b   1.000
_cell.length_c   1.000
_cell.angle_alpha   90.00
_cell.angle_beta   90.00
_cell.angle_gamma   90.00
#
_symmetry.space_group_name_H-M   'P 1'
#
loop_
_entity.id
_entity.type
_entity.pdbx_description
1 polymer ?
#
loop_
_entity_poly.entity_id
_entity_poly.type
_entity_poly.pdbx_seq_one_letter_code
_entity_poly.pdbx_strand_id
1 'polypeptide(L)'
;GRFLWMGIGSACDYYNKMYGEFVRVWINGEETLIISKSSSMFHIMKHSHYISRFGSKLGLQRVGMYENGIIFNNNPDTWKAVRPFFMKALTGPGLVRMAAVCAESIIKHLDNLEEVTYSSGNMDVLTLMRCIMLDTTNTLYLGMPLDEIAIVRKIQGYFDAWQTLIIKPNIFFKISWLYKKYEKPVKDLKDAINNLVEEKRHKVCTAEKLEDCMDFAT
;
A
#
# COMPACT_ATOMS: atom_id res chain seq x y z
N GLY A 1 -23.56 -5.76 -8.45
CA GLY A 1 -23.56 -7.09 -7.81
C GLY A 1 -22.22 -7.79 -7.90
N ARG A 2 -21.76 -8.13 -9.12
CA ARG A 2 -20.59 -9.00 -9.35
C ARG A 2 -19.31 -8.58 -8.64
N PHE A 3 -18.96 -7.29 -8.67
CA PHE A 3 -17.77 -6.77 -7.97
C PHE A 3 -17.75 -7.06 -6.47
N LEU A 4 -18.91 -7.07 -5.80
CA LEU A 4 -19.00 -7.35 -4.37
C LEU A 4 -18.90 -8.83 -4.03
N TRP A 5 -19.22 -9.70 -5.00
CA TRP A 5 -19.27 -11.16 -4.82
C TRP A 5 -17.99 -11.85 -5.31
N MET A 6 -17.48 -11.46 -6.48
CA MET A 6 -16.35 -12.11 -7.15
C MET A 6 -14.99 -11.44 -6.84
N GLY A 7 -15.01 -10.22 -6.30
CA GLY A 7 -13.84 -9.33 -6.24
C GLY A 7 -13.63 -8.56 -7.54
N ILE A 8 -12.72 -7.57 -7.50
CA ILE A 8 -12.50 -6.64 -8.62
C ILE A 8 -11.95 -7.35 -9.85
N GLY A 9 -10.85 -8.10 -9.71
CA GLY A 9 -10.17 -8.78 -10.84
C GLY A 9 -11.09 -9.75 -11.58
N SER A 10 -11.64 -10.73 -10.88
CA SER A 10 -12.53 -11.74 -11.47
C SER A 10 -13.80 -11.14 -12.10
N ALA A 11 -14.33 -10.05 -11.54
CA ALA A 11 -15.47 -9.34 -12.15
C ALA A 11 -15.05 -8.63 -13.45
N CYS A 12 -13.89 -7.98 -13.48
CA CYS A 12 -13.33 -7.39 -14.70
C CYS A 12 -13.13 -8.44 -15.80
N ASP A 13 -12.53 -9.58 -15.47
CA ASP A 13 -12.32 -10.67 -16.43
C ASP A 13 -13.64 -11.23 -16.96
N TYR A 14 -14.64 -11.39 -16.08
CA TYR A 14 -15.98 -11.79 -16.49
C TYR A 14 -16.58 -10.80 -17.50
N TYR A 15 -16.56 -9.50 -17.21
CA TYR A 15 -17.14 -8.50 -18.10
C TYR A 15 -16.38 -8.42 -19.42
N ASN A 16 -15.05 -8.44 -19.39
CA ASN A 16 -14.23 -8.41 -20.61
C ASN A 16 -14.49 -9.62 -21.51
N LYS A 17 -14.57 -10.83 -20.92
CA LYS A 17 -14.86 -12.06 -21.65
C LYS A 17 -16.27 -12.08 -22.25
N MET A 18 -17.25 -11.50 -21.55
CA MET A 18 -18.65 -11.54 -21.99
C MET A 18 -19.01 -10.42 -22.98
N TYR A 19 -18.40 -9.24 -22.87
CA TYR A 19 -18.84 -8.05 -23.58
C TYR A 19 -17.74 -7.36 -24.42
N GLY A 20 -16.51 -7.88 -24.39
CA GLY A 20 -15.37 -7.37 -25.17
C GLY A 20 -14.37 -6.55 -24.35
N GLU A 21 -13.37 -5.97 -25.00
CA GLU A 21 -12.22 -5.34 -24.34
C GLU A 21 -12.44 -3.90 -23.83
N PHE A 22 -13.65 -3.38 -24.01
CA PHE A 22 -14.05 -2.03 -23.58
C PHE A 22 -15.53 -2.08 -23.18
N VAL A 23 -15.79 -2.11 -21.88
CA VAL A 23 -17.12 -2.40 -21.33
C VAL A 23 -17.52 -1.34 -20.31
N ARG A 24 -18.78 -0.89 -20.38
CA ARG A 24 -19.38 -0.02 -19.37
C ARG A 24 -20.08 -0.85 -18.29
N VAL A 25 -19.84 -0.50 -17.03
CA VAL A 25 -20.51 -1.04 -15.85
C VAL A 25 -20.86 0.08 -14.86
N TRP A 26 -21.51 -0.28 -13.75
CA TRP A 26 -21.79 0.64 -12.65
C TRP A 26 -21.19 0.14 -11.34
N ILE A 27 -20.43 1.01 -10.67
CA ILE A 27 -19.90 0.78 -9.32
C ILE A 27 -20.36 1.93 -8.43
N ASN A 28 -21.04 1.61 -7.34
CA ASN A 28 -21.60 2.59 -6.39
C ASN A 28 -22.48 3.69 -7.02
N GLY A 29 -23.13 3.39 -8.15
CA GLY A 29 -24.02 4.32 -8.86
C GLY A 29 -23.31 5.18 -9.91
N GLU A 30 -21.99 5.12 -10.00
CA GLU A 30 -21.19 5.82 -11.01
C GLU A 30 -20.92 4.91 -12.20
N GLU A 31 -20.92 5.51 -13.40
CA GLU A 31 -20.49 4.82 -14.62
C GLU A 31 -18.98 4.54 -14.53
N THR A 32 -18.59 3.30 -14.81
CA THR A 32 -17.19 2.87 -14.78
C THR A 32 -16.88 2.07 -16.03
N LEU A 33 -15.75 2.36 -16.66
CA LEU A 33 -15.28 1.63 -17.83
C LEU A 33 -14.25 0.58 -17.42
N ILE A 34 -14.44 -0.66 -17.85
CA ILE A 34 -13.47 -1.74 -17.77
C ILE A 34 -12.83 -1.87 -19.14
N ILE A 35 -11.51 -1.75 -19.19
CA ILE A 35 -10.78 -1.63 -20.45
C ILE A 35 -9.57 -2.55 -20.41
N SER A 36 -9.49 -3.49 -21.35
CA SER A 36 -8.29 -4.31 -21.62
C SER A 36 -7.62 -3.94 -22.95
N LYS A 37 -8.24 -3.07 -23.76
CA LYS A 37 -7.68 -2.60 -25.04
C LYS A 37 -6.41 -1.77 -24.82
N SER A 38 -5.30 -2.22 -25.41
CA SER A 38 -3.97 -1.60 -25.23
C SER A 38 -3.89 -0.12 -25.64
N SER A 39 -4.52 0.25 -26.76
CA SER A 39 -4.55 1.64 -27.24
C SER A 39 -5.29 2.58 -26.29
N SER A 40 -6.41 2.12 -25.72
CA SER A 40 -7.16 2.87 -24.71
C SER A 40 -6.36 3.00 -23.40
N MET A 41 -5.69 1.93 -22.96
CA MET A 41 -4.81 1.98 -21.78
C MET A 41 -3.68 3.01 -21.98
N PHE A 42 -3.02 3.01 -23.14
CA PHE A 42 -1.96 3.97 -23.45
C PHE A 42 -2.48 5.41 -23.43
N HIS A 43 -3.65 5.67 -24.02
CA HIS A 43 -4.28 6.99 -23.97
C HIS A 43 -4.53 7.44 -22.51
N ILE A 44 -5.14 6.58 -21.69
CA ILE A 44 -5.46 6.89 -20.30
C ILE A 44 -4.19 7.17 -19.48
N MET A 45 -3.16 6.33 -19.60
CA MET A 45 -1.93 6.50 -18.83
C MET A 45 -1.07 7.68 -19.29
N LYS A 46 -1.23 8.14 -20.54
CA LYS A 46 -0.47 9.25 -21.12
C LYS A 46 -1.01 10.62 -20.71
N HIS A 47 -2.33 10.78 -20.63
CA HIS A 47 -2.95 12.11 -20.50
C HIS A 47 -3.25 12.49 -19.05
N SER A 48 -2.94 13.74 -18.69
CA SER A 48 -2.96 14.21 -17.30
C SER A 48 -4.35 14.31 -16.68
N HIS A 49 -5.41 14.42 -17.48
CA HIS A 49 -6.78 14.47 -16.98
C HIS A 49 -7.30 13.12 -16.47
N TYR A 50 -6.52 12.05 -16.60
CA TYR A 50 -6.79 10.75 -15.97
C TYR A 50 -5.94 10.48 -14.72
N ILE A 51 -5.17 11.47 -14.26
CA ILE A 51 -4.35 11.34 -13.04
C ILE A 51 -5.27 11.48 -11.81
N SER A 52 -6.03 10.43 -11.55
CA SER A 52 -6.82 10.23 -10.34
C SER A 52 -7.20 8.76 -10.23
N ARG A 53 -7.67 8.34 -9.05
CA ARG A 53 -8.26 7.02 -8.82
C ARG A 53 -9.60 7.18 -8.13
N PHE A 54 -10.42 6.14 -8.19
CA PHE A 54 -11.74 6.14 -7.56
C PHE A 54 -11.87 5.04 -6.52
N GLY A 55 -12.80 5.22 -5.60
CA GLY A 55 -13.12 4.29 -4.54
C GLY A 55 -14.22 4.86 -3.66
N SER A 56 -14.76 4.03 -2.76
CA SER A 56 -15.70 4.43 -1.74
C SER A 56 -15.07 5.50 -0.86
N LYS A 57 -15.60 6.73 -0.88
CA LYS A 57 -15.13 7.82 0.00
C LYS A 57 -15.09 7.39 1.47
N LEU A 58 -16.15 6.74 1.96
CA LEU A 58 -16.20 6.23 3.34
C LEU A 58 -15.13 5.16 3.59
N GLY A 59 -14.92 4.24 2.63
CA GLY A 59 -13.87 3.23 2.72
C GLY A 59 -12.47 3.85 2.78
N LEU A 60 -12.17 4.76 1.85
CA LEU A 60 -10.89 5.48 1.77
C LEU A 60 -10.62 6.33 3.02
N GLN A 61 -11.64 6.98 3.58
CA GLN A 61 -11.53 7.71 4.85
C GLN A 61 -11.17 6.77 5.99
N ARG A 62 -11.79 5.57 6.06
CA ARG A 62 -11.51 4.62 7.14
C ARG A 62 -10.12 4.02 7.08
N VAL A 63 -9.55 3.82 5.88
CA VAL A 63 -8.17 3.37 5.73
C VAL A 63 -7.14 4.51 5.69
N GLY A 64 -7.60 5.76 5.73
CA GLY A 64 -6.74 6.95 5.77
C GLY A 64 -6.11 7.33 4.42
N MET A 65 -6.67 6.87 3.30
CA MET A 65 -6.19 7.18 1.93
C MET A 65 -7.06 8.22 1.20
N TYR A 66 -8.18 8.65 1.77
CA TYR A 66 -9.01 9.69 1.17
C TYR A 66 -8.27 11.02 1.21
N GLU A 67 -7.96 11.57 0.03
CA GLU A 67 -7.20 12.82 -0.16
C GLU A 67 -5.85 12.87 0.60
N ASN A 68 -5.28 11.70 0.91
CA ASN A 68 -4.06 11.56 1.71
C ASN A 68 -3.15 10.46 1.14
N GLY A 69 -1.83 10.61 1.31
CA GLY A 69 -0.83 9.78 0.65
C GLY A 69 -0.83 9.97 -0.87
N ILE A 70 -0.44 8.94 -1.64
CA ILE A 70 -0.37 9.00 -3.11
C ILE A 70 -1.07 7.86 -3.86
N ILE A 71 -1.33 6.71 -3.20
CA ILE A 71 -1.83 5.51 -3.88
C ILE A 71 -3.29 5.72 -4.32
N PHE A 72 -4.17 6.11 -3.39
CA PHE A 72 -5.59 6.41 -3.64
C PHE A 72 -5.98 7.86 -3.31
N ASN A 73 -4.99 8.76 -3.21
CA ASN A 73 -5.25 10.18 -3.09
C ASN A 73 -5.84 10.70 -4.41
N ASN A 74 -7.12 11.05 -4.37
CA ASN A 74 -7.90 11.50 -5.50
C ASN A 74 -8.04 13.04 -5.56
N ASN A 75 -7.36 13.78 -4.69
CA ASN A 75 -7.25 15.23 -4.73
C ASN A 75 -6.00 15.61 -5.57
N PRO A 76 -6.16 16.21 -6.76
CA PRO A 76 -5.03 16.46 -7.66
C PRO A 76 -3.96 17.39 -7.07
N ASP A 77 -4.37 18.39 -6.28
CA ASP A 77 -3.46 19.39 -5.72
C ASP A 77 -2.58 18.78 -4.64
N THR A 78 -3.17 18.06 -3.68
CA THR A 78 -2.41 17.41 -2.61
C THR A 78 -1.57 16.26 -3.15
N TRP A 79 -2.10 15.48 -4.10
CA TRP A 79 -1.33 14.42 -4.76
C TRP A 79 -0.10 14.98 -5.49
N LYS A 80 -0.25 16.09 -6.22
CA LYS A 80 0.85 16.73 -6.95
C LYS A 80 1.91 17.30 -6.01
N ALA A 81 1.50 17.79 -4.84
CA ALA A 81 2.42 18.29 -3.82
C ALA A 81 3.21 17.16 -3.12
N VAL A 82 2.58 16.01 -2.86
CA VAL A 82 3.19 14.90 -2.09
C VAL A 82 3.99 13.93 -2.97
N ARG A 83 3.58 13.69 -4.22
CA ARG A 83 4.25 12.75 -5.13
C ARG A 83 5.76 12.98 -5.31
N PRO A 84 6.28 14.22 -5.40
CA PRO A 84 7.72 14.46 -5.58
C PRO A 84 8.61 13.83 -4.50
N PHE A 85 8.15 13.75 -3.24
CA PHE A 85 8.89 13.11 -2.15
C PHE A 85 9.11 11.61 -2.43
N PHE A 86 8.07 10.91 -2.89
CA PHE A 86 8.17 9.51 -3.30
C PHE A 86 9.06 9.31 -4.52
N MET A 87 8.92 10.18 -5.54
CA MET A 87 9.76 10.10 -6.74
C MET A 87 11.24 10.27 -6.40
N LYS A 88 11.57 11.21 -5.51
CA LYS A 88 12.93 11.44 -5.04
C LYS A 88 13.48 10.24 -4.28
N ALA A 89 12.72 9.68 -3.34
CA ALA A 89 13.15 8.53 -2.55
C ALA A 89 13.35 7.25 -3.39
N LEU A 90 12.51 7.04 -4.41
CA LEU A 90 12.51 5.83 -5.24
C LEU A 90 13.45 5.88 -6.46
N THR A 91 14.21 6.97 -6.64
CA THR A 91 15.10 7.14 -7.79
C THR A 91 16.48 7.65 -7.37
N GLY A 92 17.40 7.80 -8.33
CA GLY A 92 18.72 8.37 -8.08
C GLY A 92 19.57 7.51 -7.12
N PRO A 93 20.29 8.11 -6.16
CA PRO A 93 21.16 7.37 -5.24
C PRO A 93 20.44 6.31 -4.41
N GLY A 94 19.15 6.53 -4.09
CA GLY A 94 18.34 5.56 -3.34
C GLY A 94 18.19 4.24 -4.07
N LEU A 95 18.00 4.29 -5.39
CA LEU A 95 17.92 3.11 -6.24
C LEU A 95 19.25 2.35 -6.32
N VAL A 96 20.39 3.05 -6.29
CA VAL A 96 21.72 2.41 -6.30
C VAL A 96 21.97 1.70 -4.97
N ARG A 97 21.65 2.34 -3.83
CA ARG A 97 21.79 1.72 -2.50
C ARG A 97 20.83 0.54 -2.29
N MET A 98 19.64 0.58 -2.90
CA MET A 98 18.62 -0.47 -2.80
C MET A 98 19.17 -1.86 -3.12
N ALA A 99 20.00 -2.01 -4.17
CA ALA A 99 20.52 -3.32 -4.55
C ALA A 99 21.39 -3.97 -3.44
N ALA A 100 22.26 -3.19 -2.81
CA ALA A 100 23.09 -3.65 -1.70
C ALA A 100 22.25 -3.96 -0.46
N VAL A 101 21.34 -3.05 -0.07
CA VAL A 101 20.46 -3.24 1.09
C VAL A 101 19.55 -4.46 0.91
N CYS A 102 19.01 -4.67 -0.30
CA CYS A 102 18.25 -5.88 -0.62
C CYS A 102 19.09 -7.15 -0.41
N ALA A 103 20.32 -7.17 -0.93
CA ALA A 103 21.19 -8.34 -0.81
C ALA A 103 21.54 -8.64 0.66
N GLU A 104 21.89 -7.62 1.42
CA GLU A 104 22.18 -7.74 2.86
C GLU A 104 20.97 -8.23 3.65
N SER A 105 19.78 -7.66 3.39
CA SER A 105 18.54 -8.09 4.03
C SER A 105 18.20 -9.55 3.67
N ILE A 106 18.34 -9.94 2.41
CA ILE A 106 18.14 -11.34 1.98
C ILE A 106 19.10 -12.28 2.73
N ILE A 107 20.40 -11.98 2.75
CA ILE A 107 21.40 -12.80 3.43
C ILE A 107 21.07 -12.93 4.92
N LYS A 108 20.83 -11.81 5.60
CA LYS A 108 20.44 -11.77 7.02
C LYS A 108 19.25 -12.70 7.31
N HIS A 109 18.25 -12.73 6.45
CA HIS A 109 17.06 -13.56 6.66
C HIS A 109 17.27 -15.03 6.27
N LEU A 110 18.11 -15.31 5.26
CA LEU A 110 18.48 -16.68 4.89
C LEU A 110 19.39 -17.34 5.94
N ASP A 111 20.14 -16.55 6.69
CA ASP A 111 20.96 -17.05 7.80
C ASP A 111 20.12 -17.39 9.06
N ASN A 112 18.86 -16.91 9.14
CA ASN A 112 17.94 -17.10 10.28
C ASN A 112 16.62 -17.78 9.84
N LEU A 113 16.69 -18.77 8.93
CA LEU A 113 15.51 -19.43 8.35
C LEU A 113 14.63 -20.16 9.37
N GLU A 114 15.18 -20.53 10.53
CA GLU A 114 14.45 -21.18 11.61
C GLU A 114 13.27 -20.34 12.12
N GLU A 115 13.31 -19.02 12.01
CA GLU A 115 12.22 -18.13 12.44
C GLU A 115 10.95 -18.29 11.57
N VAL A 116 11.11 -18.76 10.33
CA VAL A 116 10.03 -18.91 9.34
C VAL A 116 9.85 -20.37 8.89
N THR A 117 10.55 -21.31 9.53
CA THR A 117 10.47 -22.74 9.23
C THR A 117 9.63 -23.46 10.28
N TYR A 118 8.60 -24.16 9.83
CA TYR A 118 7.77 -24.98 10.70
C TYR A 118 8.53 -26.24 11.17
N SER A 119 8.08 -26.84 12.26
CA SER A 119 8.64 -28.10 12.78
C SER A 119 8.59 -29.28 11.79
N SER A 120 7.74 -29.19 10.76
CA SER A 120 7.68 -30.14 9.65
C SER A 120 8.80 -29.98 8.60
N GLY A 121 9.63 -28.95 8.71
CA GLY A 121 10.67 -28.59 7.72
C GLY A 121 10.15 -27.74 6.57
N ASN A 122 8.85 -27.41 6.51
CA ASN A 122 8.29 -26.51 5.51
C ASN A 122 8.55 -25.05 5.89
N MET A 123 8.88 -24.21 4.91
CA MET A 123 9.15 -22.78 5.11
C MET A 123 7.94 -21.92 4.71
N ASP A 124 7.61 -20.91 5.52
CA ASP A 124 6.68 -19.85 5.14
C ASP A 124 7.38 -18.79 4.29
N VAL A 125 7.55 -19.11 3.00
CA VAL A 125 8.20 -18.23 2.01
C VAL A 125 7.50 -16.87 1.90
N LEU A 126 6.18 -16.81 2.11
CA LEU A 126 5.44 -15.55 2.04
C LEU A 126 5.78 -14.63 3.21
N THR A 127 5.90 -15.18 4.42
CA THR A 127 6.33 -14.40 5.58
C THR A 127 7.79 -13.97 5.43
N LEU A 128 8.68 -14.87 5.00
CA LEU A 128 10.08 -14.55 4.70
C LEU A 128 10.20 -13.35 3.74
N MET A 129 9.53 -13.41 2.58
CA MET A 129 9.58 -12.34 1.59
C MET A 129 9.00 -11.03 2.13
N ARG A 130 7.97 -11.08 2.97
CA ARG A 130 7.39 -9.87 3.56
C ARG A 130 8.32 -9.21 4.58
N CYS A 131 9.02 -10.00 5.40
CA CYS A 131 10.02 -9.48 6.33
C CYS A 131 11.18 -8.83 5.57
N ILE A 132 11.77 -9.52 4.59
CA ILE A 132 12.85 -8.96 3.73
C ILE A 132 12.40 -7.63 3.07
N MET A 133 11.20 -7.58 2.51
CA MET A 133 10.66 -6.36 1.89
C MET A 133 10.47 -5.24 2.91
N LEU A 134 10.00 -5.55 4.12
CA LEU A 134 9.83 -4.57 5.19
C LEU A 134 11.18 -4.05 5.70
N ASP A 135 12.13 -4.94 5.97
CA ASP A 135 13.48 -4.61 6.45
C ASP A 135 14.23 -3.74 5.43
N THR A 136 14.18 -4.12 4.15
CA THR A 136 14.74 -3.33 3.04
C THR A 136 14.10 -1.92 3.00
N THR A 137 12.77 -1.84 3.05
CA THR A 137 12.02 -0.58 2.98
C THR A 137 12.32 0.31 4.19
N ASN A 138 12.34 -0.28 5.39
CA ASN A 138 12.64 0.42 6.63
C ASN A 138 14.07 0.96 6.60
N THR A 139 15.05 0.13 6.29
CA THR A 139 16.47 0.51 6.22
C THR A 139 16.72 1.68 5.27
N LEU A 140 16.01 1.73 4.14
CA LEU A 140 16.19 2.81 3.15
C LEU A 140 15.45 4.11 3.48
N TYR A 141 14.27 4.04 4.10
CA TYR A 141 13.37 5.19 4.15
C TYR A 141 13.01 5.68 5.56
N LEU A 142 13.24 4.90 6.61
CA LEU A 142 12.89 5.26 7.98
C LEU A 142 14.05 5.03 8.97
N GLY A 143 14.80 3.95 8.79
CA GLY A 143 16.00 3.62 9.57
C GLY A 143 15.73 3.43 11.06
N MET A 144 14.57 2.88 11.43
CA MET A 144 14.15 2.72 12.83
C MET A 144 14.07 1.25 13.22
N PRO A 145 14.57 0.85 14.40
CA PRO A 145 14.36 -0.50 14.91
C PRO A 145 12.87 -0.82 15.01
N LEU A 146 12.44 -1.99 14.54
CA LEU A 146 11.05 -2.42 14.62
C LEU A 146 10.95 -3.95 14.73
N ASP A 147 9.81 -4.44 15.23
CA ASP A 147 9.46 -5.86 15.21
C ASP A 147 8.86 -6.20 13.83
N GLU A 148 9.68 -6.85 12.99
CA GLU A 148 9.32 -7.13 11.60
C GLU A 148 8.06 -7.99 11.49
N ILE A 149 7.98 -9.08 12.25
CA ILE A 149 6.85 -10.02 12.21
C ILE A 149 5.56 -9.32 12.68
N ALA A 150 5.62 -8.53 13.75
CA ALA A 150 4.45 -7.81 14.24
C ALA A 150 3.97 -6.74 13.25
N ILE A 151 4.88 -6.01 12.60
CA ILE A 151 4.53 -5.00 11.60
C ILE A 151 4.00 -5.67 10.33
N VAL A 152 4.60 -6.75 9.84
CA VAL A 152 4.11 -7.52 8.68
C VAL A 152 2.66 -7.97 8.91
N ARG A 153 2.34 -8.52 10.08
CA ARG A 153 0.96 -8.93 10.43
C ARG A 153 -0.01 -7.76 10.41
N LYS A 154 0.39 -6.59 10.92
CA LYS A 154 -0.43 -5.36 10.89
C LYS A 154 -0.61 -4.84 9.47
N ILE A 155 0.43 -4.90 8.62
CA ILE A 155 0.35 -4.56 7.19
C ILE A 155 -0.64 -5.46 6.45
N GLN A 156 -0.61 -6.77 6.71
CA GLN A 156 -1.58 -7.71 6.14
C GLN A 156 -3.01 -7.35 6.54
N GLY A 157 -3.26 -7.10 7.83
CA GLY A 157 -4.57 -6.69 8.32
C GLY A 157 -5.05 -5.34 7.72
N TYR A 158 -4.14 -4.38 7.54
CA TYR A 158 -4.43 -3.13 6.85
C TYR A 158 -4.78 -3.36 5.37
N PHE A 159 -4.03 -4.23 4.67
CA PHE A 159 -4.29 -4.56 3.27
C PHE A 159 -5.65 -5.24 3.10
N ASP A 160 -6.03 -6.16 4.00
CA ASP A 160 -7.35 -6.79 4.00
C ASP A 160 -8.48 -5.79 4.20
N ALA A 161 -8.29 -4.83 5.13
CA ALA A 161 -9.24 -3.74 5.35
C ALA A 161 -9.37 -2.85 4.09
N TRP A 162 -8.26 -2.45 3.50
CA TRP A 162 -8.23 -1.65 2.28
C TRP A 162 -8.92 -2.36 1.10
N GLN A 163 -8.48 -3.58 0.77
CA GLN A 163 -9.08 -4.36 -0.32
C GLN A 163 -10.58 -4.57 -0.10
N THR A 164 -11.01 -4.80 1.15
CA THR A 164 -12.43 -5.01 1.42
C THR A 164 -13.24 -3.75 1.24
N LEU A 165 -12.80 -2.61 1.82
CA LEU A 165 -13.61 -1.40 1.94
C LEU A 165 -13.62 -0.54 0.68
N ILE A 166 -12.63 -0.68 -0.20
CA ILE A 166 -12.36 0.24 -1.32
C ILE A 166 -13.52 0.43 -2.30
N ILE A 167 -14.37 -0.57 -2.51
CA ILE A 167 -15.54 -0.47 -3.39
C ILE A 167 -16.86 -0.76 -2.67
N LYS A 168 -16.89 -0.80 -1.33
CA LYS A 168 -18.14 -1.07 -0.61
C LYS A 168 -19.12 0.10 -0.79
N PRO A 169 -20.41 -0.20 -1.03
CA PRO A 169 -21.43 0.83 -1.17
C PRO A 169 -21.71 1.50 0.17
N ASN A 170 -22.20 2.74 0.14
CA ASN A 170 -22.48 3.53 1.35
C ASN A 170 -23.40 2.82 2.36
N ILE A 171 -24.32 1.97 1.88
CA ILE A 171 -25.21 1.16 2.75
C ILE A 171 -24.44 0.21 3.67
N PHE A 172 -23.27 -0.29 3.24
CA PHE A 172 -22.41 -1.17 4.05
C PHE A 172 -21.94 -0.45 5.32
N PHE A 173 -21.67 0.85 5.22
CA PHE A 173 -21.19 1.68 6.33
C PHE A 173 -22.31 2.18 7.24
N LYS A 174 -23.59 1.93 6.92
CA LYS A 174 -24.70 2.19 7.84
C LYS A 174 -24.82 1.09 8.92
N ILE A 175 -24.29 -0.11 8.65
CA ILE A 175 -24.40 -1.26 9.55
C ILE A 175 -23.05 -1.45 10.27
N SER A 176 -22.94 -0.87 11.47
CA SER A 176 -21.64 -0.70 12.13
C SER A 176 -20.84 -1.99 12.35
N TRP A 177 -21.50 -3.09 12.71
CA TRP A 177 -20.80 -4.36 12.95
C TRP A 177 -20.10 -4.93 11.70
N LEU A 178 -20.57 -4.60 10.48
CA LEU A 178 -20.02 -5.15 9.25
C LEU A 178 -18.64 -4.59 8.93
N TYR A 179 -18.40 -3.31 9.24
CA TYR A 179 -17.16 -2.62 8.89
C TYR A 179 -16.22 -2.40 10.08
N LYS A 180 -16.72 -2.35 11.33
CA LYS A 180 -15.89 -2.12 12.52
C LYS A 180 -14.74 -3.11 12.68
N LYS A 181 -14.91 -4.36 12.23
CA LYS A 181 -13.84 -5.37 12.26
C LYS A 181 -12.60 -4.97 11.44
N TYR A 182 -12.74 -4.06 10.48
CA TYR A 182 -11.64 -3.54 9.66
C TYR A 182 -11.01 -2.25 10.23
N GLU A 183 -11.68 -1.57 11.17
CA GLU A 183 -11.12 -0.37 11.80
C GLU A 183 -9.94 -0.71 12.70
N LYS A 184 -10.02 -1.83 13.43
CA LYS A 184 -8.96 -2.25 14.35
C LYS A 184 -7.63 -2.50 13.62
N PRO A 185 -7.54 -3.34 12.56
CA PRO A 185 -6.30 -3.52 11.82
C PRO A 185 -5.71 -2.21 11.27
N VAL A 186 -6.57 -1.29 10.82
CA VAL A 186 -6.12 0.03 10.35
C VAL A 186 -5.50 0.84 11.47
N LYS A 187 -6.18 0.90 12.62
CA LYS A 187 -5.67 1.60 13.81
C LYS A 187 -4.38 0.96 14.31
N ASP A 188 -4.33 -0.37 14.42
CA ASP A 188 -3.18 -1.11 14.93
C ASP A 188 -1.91 -0.84 14.11
N LEU A 189 -2.02 -0.78 12.77
CA LEU A 189 -0.90 -0.40 11.91
C LEU A 189 -0.56 1.09 12.06
N LYS A 190 -1.57 1.97 12.01
CA LYS A 190 -1.37 3.42 12.09
C LYS A 190 -0.66 3.83 13.37
N ASP A 191 -1.10 3.29 14.51
CA ASP A 191 -0.51 3.58 15.82
C ASP A 191 0.93 3.06 15.89
N ALA A 192 1.21 1.86 15.33
CA ALA A 192 2.56 1.31 15.29
C ALA A 192 3.52 2.16 14.44
N ILE A 193 3.09 2.61 13.26
CA ILE A 193 3.90 3.47 12.39
C ILE A 193 4.08 4.86 13.01
N ASN A 194 3.04 5.42 13.63
CA ASN A 194 3.13 6.71 14.31
C ASN A 194 4.19 6.69 15.42
N ASN A 195 4.25 5.63 16.22
CA ASN A 195 5.28 5.51 17.25
C ASN A 195 6.70 5.54 16.66
N LEU A 196 6.94 4.82 15.55
CA LEU A 196 8.23 4.83 14.86
C LEU A 196 8.56 6.22 14.29
N VAL A 197 7.56 6.91 13.72
CA VAL A 197 7.73 8.27 13.18
C VAL A 197 8.02 9.28 14.29
N GLU A 198 7.35 9.20 15.43
CA GLU A 198 7.61 10.10 16.57
C GLU A 198 9.00 9.85 17.17
N GLU A 199 9.44 8.60 17.26
CA GLU A 199 10.82 8.30 17.68
C GLU A 199 11.84 8.82 16.65
N LYS A 200 11.56 8.71 15.34
CA LYS A 200 12.40 9.29 14.30
C LYS A 200 12.45 10.82 14.39
N ARG A 201 11.32 11.48 14.59
CA ARG A 201 11.25 12.94 14.81
C ARG A 201 12.13 13.35 15.99
N HIS A 202 12.04 12.63 17.11
CA HIS A 202 12.87 12.90 18.27
C HIS A 202 14.36 12.79 17.92
N LYS A 203 14.79 11.70 17.26
CA LYS A 203 16.19 11.51 16.83
C LYS A 203 16.69 12.64 15.94
N VAL A 204 15.91 13.04 14.94
CA VAL A 204 16.24 14.15 14.02
C VAL A 204 16.35 15.48 14.78
N CYS A 205 15.44 15.75 15.72
CA CYS A 205 15.47 16.98 16.51
C CYS A 205 16.67 17.07 17.46
N THR A 206 17.17 15.93 17.96
CA THR A 206 18.30 15.88 18.90
C THR A 206 19.66 15.71 18.24
N ALA A 207 19.71 15.49 16.93
CA ALA A 207 20.96 15.24 16.22
C ALA A 207 21.82 16.51 16.12
N GLU A 208 23.09 16.41 16.49
CA GLU A 208 24.05 17.53 16.38
C GLU A 208 24.36 17.89 14.92
N LYS A 209 24.26 16.92 14.01
CA LYS A 209 24.37 17.10 12.56
C LYS A 209 23.22 16.41 11.85
N LEU A 210 22.58 17.13 10.92
CA LEU A 210 21.52 16.57 10.06
C LEU A 210 22.03 15.39 9.21
N GLU A 211 23.32 15.39 8.84
CA GLU A 211 24.00 14.30 8.13
C GLU A 211 23.88 12.94 8.84
N ASP A 212 23.89 12.93 10.17
CA ASP A 212 23.80 11.71 10.99
C ASP A 212 22.38 11.11 10.99
N CYS A 213 21.39 11.85 10.48
CA CYS A 213 19.98 11.47 10.41
C CYS A 213 19.41 11.52 8.98
N MET A 214 20.25 11.71 7.95
CA MET A 214 19.79 11.91 6.57
C MET A 214 19.24 10.61 5.93
N ASP A 215 17.94 10.42 6.09
CA ASP A 215 17.15 9.52 5.24
C ASP A 215 16.62 10.32 4.05
N PHE A 216 17.39 10.35 2.95
CA PHE A 216 17.07 10.64 1.53
C PHE A 216 16.05 11.72 1.10
N ALA A 217 15.39 12.44 1.99
CA ALA A 217 14.31 13.38 1.70
C ALA A 217 14.75 14.85 1.74
N THR A 218 16.05 15.14 1.63
CA THR A 218 16.59 16.51 1.47
C THR A 218 17.28 16.71 0.14
#